data_AF-S7WA54-F1
#
_entry.id   AF-S7WA54-F1
#
_cell.length_a   1.000
_cell.length_b   1.000
_cell.length_c   1.000
_cell.angle_alpha   90.00
_cell.angle_beta   90.00
_cell.angle_gamma   90.00
#
_symmetry.space_group_name_H-M   'P 1'
#
loop_
_entity.id
_entity.type
_entity.pdbx_description
1 polymer ?
#
loop_
_entity_poly.entity_id
_entity_poly.type
_entity_poly.pdbx_seq_one_letter_code
_entity_poly.pdbx_strand_id
1 'polypeptide(L)'
;MIINSDDESLIKQENHIINSNDNKSVDIKKSIQKKKSKKKDSDDDRKESMEIKRKFSKSKKIKVDVEGKTIKVIDRMKYLLEEDIKLNKEKKAALNRINNLDEIMTDLNYKPFYDTLLKNGILNHLKMWLEPLPDNSLPNHRIKKEILGLLYRMPVRREHLLQSDVGKIINFYSKNLFESKDIRHLAKDLVKKWTMMLYNN
;
A
#
# COMPACT_ATOMS: atom_id res chain seq x y z
N MET A 1 4.79 -21.71 -51.75
CA MET A 1 4.26 -20.96 -50.60
C MET A 1 5.17 -19.77 -50.42
N ILE A 2 4.75 -18.62 -50.92
CA ILE A 2 5.55 -17.40 -51.07
C ILE A 2 5.37 -16.58 -49.78
N ILE A 3 6.48 -16.18 -49.16
CA ILE A 3 6.51 -15.28 -48.01
C ILE A 3 6.35 -13.87 -48.57
N ASN A 4 5.23 -13.21 -48.25
CA ASN A 4 4.89 -11.88 -48.74
C ASN A 4 5.59 -10.78 -47.93
N SER A 5 5.99 -9.73 -48.65
CA SER A 5 6.93 -8.69 -48.26
C SER A 5 6.26 -7.39 -47.76
N ASP A 6 5.15 -7.47 -47.03
CA ASP A 6 4.35 -6.28 -46.69
C ASP A 6 4.34 -5.88 -45.20
N ASP A 7 5.07 -6.59 -44.33
CA ASP A 7 5.10 -6.34 -42.88
C ASP A 7 6.24 -5.41 -42.39
N GLU A 8 6.90 -4.68 -43.30
CA GLU A 8 7.90 -3.64 -42.93
C GLU A 8 7.38 -2.21 -43.02
N SER A 9 6.10 -2.01 -43.38
CA SER A 9 5.54 -0.68 -43.61
C SER A 9 4.73 -0.09 -42.44
N LEU A 10 4.43 -0.86 -41.40
CA LEU A 10 3.66 -0.37 -40.23
C LEU A 10 4.48 0.30 -39.12
N ILE A 11 5.81 0.31 -39.19
CA ILE A 11 6.67 0.91 -38.15
C ILE A 11 6.95 2.41 -38.43
N LYS A 12 6.45 2.97 -39.54
CA LYS A 12 6.78 4.33 -39.98
C LYS A 12 5.68 5.39 -39.83
N GLN A 13 4.57 5.12 -39.15
CA GLN A 13 3.47 6.10 -39.02
C GLN A 13 3.10 6.59 -37.61
N GLU A 14 3.80 6.20 -36.54
CA GLU A 14 3.53 6.75 -35.18
C GLU A 14 4.53 7.81 -34.69
N ASN A 15 5.42 8.31 -35.55
CA ASN A 15 6.41 9.35 -35.20
C ASN A 15 6.09 10.75 -35.75
N HIS A 16 4.81 11.10 -35.80
CA HIS A 16 4.44 12.49 -36.05
C HIS A 16 3.17 12.83 -35.29
N ILE A 17 3.33 13.45 -34.12
CA ILE A 17 2.55 14.58 -33.61
C ILE A 17 3.01 14.92 -32.18
N ILE A 18 3.30 16.21 -31.97
CA ILE A 18 3.72 16.91 -30.74
C ILE A 18 5.25 16.97 -30.52
N ASN A 19 5.89 17.93 -31.19
CA ASN A 19 7.01 18.65 -30.58
C ASN A 19 6.99 20.11 -31.04
N SER A 20 6.29 20.93 -30.27
CA SER A 20 6.38 22.39 -30.30
C SER A 20 6.62 22.88 -28.88
N ASN A 21 7.82 23.43 -28.67
CA ASN A 21 8.24 24.38 -27.63
C ASN A 21 7.93 24.08 -26.15
N ASP A 22 8.99 23.83 -25.37
CA ASP A 22 9.48 24.90 -24.49
C ASP A 22 10.91 24.66 -23.99
N ASN A 23 11.81 25.48 -24.54
CA ASN A 23 13.19 25.68 -24.11
C ASN A 23 13.22 26.31 -22.72
N LYS A 24 13.57 25.54 -21.67
CA LYS A 24 13.98 26.14 -20.37
C LYS A 24 14.95 25.30 -19.52
N SER A 25 15.38 24.13 -19.99
CA SER A 25 16.15 23.18 -19.16
C SER A 25 17.63 23.07 -19.52
N VAL A 26 18.12 23.80 -20.51
CA VAL A 26 19.52 23.66 -21.00
C VAL A 26 20.48 24.71 -20.39
N ASP A 27 19.98 25.80 -19.82
CA ASP A 27 20.83 26.91 -19.39
C ASP A 27 21.44 26.79 -17.98
N ILE A 28 21.02 25.82 -17.16
CA ILE A 28 21.50 25.72 -15.78
C ILE A 28 22.75 24.82 -15.65
N LYS A 29 23.02 23.93 -16.62
CA LYS A 29 24.19 23.03 -16.54
C LYS A 29 25.51 23.67 -17.01
N LYS A 30 25.45 24.79 -17.74
CA LYS A 30 26.66 25.52 -18.21
C LYS A 30 27.31 26.42 -17.15
N SER A 31 26.66 26.68 -16.01
CA SER A 31 27.20 27.54 -14.96
C SER A 31 28.17 26.84 -13.98
N ILE A 32 28.43 25.52 -14.15
CA ILE A 32 29.27 24.74 -13.22
C ILE A 32 30.76 24.64 -13.66
N GLN A 33 31.15 25.14 -14.84
CA GLN A 33 32.56 25.15 -15.26
C GLN A 33 33.02 26.50 -15.80
N LYS A 34 33.28 27.46 -14.90
CA LYS A 34 34.40 28.42 -14.97
C LYS A 34 34.28 29.47 -13.86
N LYS A 35 35.15 29.37 -12.85
CA LYS A 35 35.98 30.46 -12.29
C LYS A 35 36.72 29.98 -11.05
N LYS A 36 37.94 29.47 -11.26
CA LYS A 36 39.01 29.54 -10.28
C LYS A 36 39.51 30.99 -10.27
N SER A 37 39.19 31.76 -9.23
CA SER A 37 39.92 33.00 -8.90
C SER A 37 39.58 33.47 -7.47
N LYS A 38 40.59 33.37 -6.59
CA LYS A 38 40.84 34.09 -5.33
C LYS A 38 39.63 34.48 -4.44
N LYS A 39 39.51 33.77 -3.32
CA LYS A 39 38.66 34.07 -2.15
C LYS A 39 39.05 35.37 -1.45
N LYS A 40 38.04 36.22 -1.21
CA LYS A 40 37.86 36.97 0.03
C LYS A 40 36.46 36.57 0.50
N ASP A 41 36.39 35.58 1.39
CA ASP A 41 35.12 35.03 1.90
C ASP A 41 34.47 36.07 2.83
N SER A 42 33.39 36.73 2.40
CA SER A 42 32.54 37.55 3.28
C SER A 42 31.49 36.67 3.97
N ASP A 43 31.28 36.89 5.27
CA ASP A 43 30.36 36.10 6.11
C ASP A 43 28.88 36.16 5.68
N ASP A 44 28.52 37.09 4.81
CA ASP A 44 27.15 37.31 4.32
C ASP A 44 26.70 36.23 3.31
N ASP A 45 27.57 35.84 2.37
CA ASP A 45 27.28 34.83 1.35
C ASP A 45 27.03 33.44 1.98
N ARG A 46 27.66 33.20 3.14
CA ARG A 46 27.50 31.97 3.92
C ARG A 46 26.16 31.92 4.64
N LYS A 47 25.63 33.07 5.07
CA LYS A 47 24.29 33.17 5.66
C LYS A 47 23.21 33.04 4.60
N GLU A 48 23.37 33.69 3.45
CA GLU A 48 22.40 33.60 2.35
C GLU A 48 22.29 32.17 1.79
N SER A 49 23.41 31.49 1.58
CA SER A 49 23.40 30.08 1.14
C SER A 49 22.81 29.11 2.18
N MET A 50 22.97 29.39 3.48
CA MET A 50 22.29 28.63 4.55
C MET A 50 20.80 28.94 4.62
N GLU A 51 20.39 30.19 4.38
CA GLU A 51 19.00 30.60 4.43
C GLU A 51 18.23 30.11 3.20
N ILE A 52 18.85 30.11 2.02
CA ILE A 52 18.36 29.46 0.81
C ILE A 52 18.24 27.95 1.06
N LYS A 53 19.24 27.28 1.65
CA LYS A 53 19.11 25.85 2.01
C LYS A 53 18.00 25.59 3.02
N ARG A 54 17.80 26.46 4.03
CA ARG A 54 16.69 26.35 5.00
C ARG A 54 15.33 26.61 4.35
N LYS A 55 15.23 27.56 3.41
CA LYS A 55 14.02 27.86 2.64
C LYS A 55 13.68 26.75 1.64
N PHE A 56 14.66 26.18 0.94
CA PHE A 56 14.49 25.02 0.06
C PHE A 56 14.17 23.71 0.83
N SER A 57 14.75 23.53 2.02
CA SER A 57 14.42 22.41 2.92
C SER A 57 12.99 22.52 3.47
N LYS A 58 12.47 23.73 3.67
CA LYS A 58 11.08 23.98 4.08
C LYS A 58 10.06 23.79 2.94
N SER A 59 10.44 24.07 1.70
CA SER A 59 9.52 24.17 0.55
C SER A 59 9.35 22.90 -0.29
N LYS A 60 9.85 21.74 0.13
CA LYS A 60 9.57 20.46 -0.55
C LYS A 60 9.24 19.31 0.41
N LYS A 61 8.40 19.58 1.41
CA LYS A 61 7.52 18.53 1.93
C LYS A 61 6.51 18.22 0.83
N ILE A 62 6.84 17.29 -0.05
CA ILE A 62 5.84 16.63 -0.91
C ILE A 62 4.80 16.06 0.07
N LYS A 63 3.63 16.70 0.19
CA LYS A 63 2.52 16.13 0.94
C LYS A 63 2.18 14.83 0.25
N VAL A 64 2.59 13.71 0.86
CA VAL A 64 2.16 12.40 0.40
C VAL A 64 0.64 12.39 0.48
N ASP A 65 -0.03 12.10 -0.65
CA ASP A 65 -1.47 11.90 -0.69
C ASP A 65 -1.81 10.58 0.03
N VAL A 66 -1.85 10.65 1.36
CA VAL A 66 -2.16 9.50 2.22
C VAL A 66 -3.59 9.04 1.99
N GLU A 67 -4.54 9.98 1.93
CA GLU A 67 -5.96 9.68 1.75
C GLU A 67 -6.19 8.91 0.44
N GLY A 68 -5.75 9.45 -0.70
CA GLY A 68 -5.94 8.80 -1.99
C GLY A 68 -5.25 7.43 -2.08
N LYS A 69 -4.08 7.25 -1.46
CA LYS A 69 -3.39 5.95 -1.41
C LYS A 69 -4.14 4.93 -0.56
N THR A 70 -4.62 5.32 0.61
CA THR A 70 -5.37 4.40 1.49
C THR A 70 -6.71 3.96 0.91
N ILE A 71 -7.41 4.86 0.20
CA ILE A 71 -8.64 4.52 -0.52
C ILE A 71 -8.33 3.52 -1.64
N LYS A 72 -7.27 3.77 -2.44
CA LYS A 72 -6.86 2.89 -3.53
C LYS A 72 -6.54 1.47 -3.06
N VAL A 73 -5.78 1.31 -1.96
CA VAL A 73 -5.47 -0.04 -1.45
C VAL A 73 -6.73 -0.74 -0.93
N ILE A 74 -7.65 -0.03 -0.27
CA ILE A 74 -8.92 -0.60 0.19
C ILE A 74 -9.78 -1.06 -1.00
N ASP A 75 -9.91 -0.24 -2.04
CA ASP A 75 -10.70 -0.59 -3.22
C ASP A 75 -10.07 -1.75 -3.99
N ARG A 76 -8.73 -1.79 -4.07
CA ARG A 76 -8.02 -2.94 -4.61
C ARG A 76 -8.30 -4.21 -3.81
N MET A 77 -8.30 -4.14 -2.48
CA MET A 77 -8.63 -5.28 -1.62
C MET A 77 -10.06 -5.80 -1.83
N LYS A 78 -11.03 -4.91 -2.02
CA LYS A 78 -12.43 -5.30 -2.34
C LYS A 78 -12.50 -6.04 -3.67
N TYR A 79 -11.93 -5.44 -4.71
CA TYR A 79 -11.92 -6.02 -6.06
C TYR A 79 -11.32 -7.42 -6.08
N LEU A 80 -10.15 -7.61 -5.44
CA LEU A 80 -9.49 -8.92 -5.39
C LEU A 80 -10.33 -9.98 -4.68
N LEU A 81 -11.05 -9.61 -3.62
CA LEU A 81 -11.93 -10.52 -2.91
C LEU A 81 -13.18 -10.86 -3.73
N GLU A 82 -13.78 -9.88 -4.39
CA GLU A 82 -14.95 -10.08 -5.25
C GLU A 82 -14.63 -11.04 -6.41
N GLU A 83 -13.47 -10.87 -7.05
CA GLU A 83 -13.00 -11.77 -8.10
C GLU A 83 -12.74 -13.19 -7.58
N ASP A 84 -12.14 -13.32 -6.39
CA ASP A 84 -11.96 -14.64 -5.76
C ASP A 84 -13.30 -15.31 -5.42
N ILE A 85 -14.29 -14.55 -4.93
CA ILE A 85 -15.64 -15.05 -4.67
C ILE A 85 -16.31 -15.52 -5.95
N LYS A 86 -16.17 -14.76 -7.04
CA LYS A 86 -16.72 -15.10 -8.35
C LYS A 86 -16.09 -16.39 -8.89
N LEU A 87 -14.76 -16.47 -8.91
CA LEU A 87 -14.03 -17.66 -9.35
C LEU A 87 -14.39 -18.89 -8.50
N ASN A 88 -14.51 -18.72 -7.17
CA ASN A 88 -14.91 -19.78 -6.27
C ASN A 88 -16.32 -20.32 -6.59
N LYS A 89 -17.30 -19.44 -6.82
CA LYS A 89 -18.65 -19.82 -7.26
C LYS A 89 -18.65 -20.56 -8.60
N GLU A 90 -17.76 -20.18 -9.51
CA GLU A 90 -17.53 -20.85 -10.79
C GLU A 90 -16.69 -22.14 -10.67
N LYS A 91 -16.31 -22.56 -9.45
CA LYS A 91 -15.43 -23.71 -9.16
C LYS A 91 -14.06 -23.62 -9.84
N LYS A 92 -13.58 -22.39 -10.06
CA LYS A 92 -12.24 -22.07 -10.58
C LYS A 92 -11.30 -21.69 -9.44
N ALA A 93 -10.00 -21.81 -9.68
CA ALA A 93 -8.99 -21.43 -8.71
C ALA A 93 -9.04 -19.91 -8.41
N ALA A 94 -9.34 -19.57 -7.16
CA ALA A 94 -9.40 -18.20 -6.66
C ALA A 94 -8.03 -17.78 -6.09
N LEU A 95 -7.16 -17.24 -6.95
CA LEU A 95 -5.76 -16.94 -6.61
C LEU A 95 -5.45 -15.45 -6.50
N ASN A 96 -6.44 -14.55 -6.68
CA ASN A 96 -6.19 -13.12 -6.77
C ASN A 96 -5.65 -12.56 -5.45
N ARG A 97 -6.27 -12.90 -4.30
CA ARG A 97 -5.81 -12.40 -2.99
C ARG A 97 -4.39 -12.85 -2.66
N ILE A 98 -4.06 -14.12 -2.90
CA ILE A 98 -2.73 -14.66 -2.59
C ILE A 98 -1.66 -14.10 -3.52
N ASN A 99 -1.95 -13.94 -4.81
CA ASN A 99 -0.99 -13.43 -5.79
C ASN A 99 -0.68 -11.94 -5.61
N ASN A 100 -1.62 -11.17 -5.04
CA ASN A 100 -1.46 -9.73 -4.81
C ASN A 100 -1.15 -9.40 -3.33
N LEU A 101 -0.94 -10.42 -2.48
CA LEU A 101 -0.81 -10.22 -1.04
C LEU A 101 0.39 -9.33 -0.68
N ASP A 102 1.55 -9.51 -1.34
CA ASP A 102 2.77 -8.76 -1.01
C ASP A 102 2.65 -7.26 -1.31
N GLU A 103 2.02 -6.92 -2.44
CA GLU A 103 1.74 -5.53 -2.82
C GLU A 103 0.80 -4.87 -1.80
N ILE A 104 -0.32 -5.52 -1.49
CA ILE A 104 -1.29 -5.03 -0.50
C ILE A 104 -0.63 -4.86 0.88
N MET A 105 0.12 -5.86 1.34
CA MET A 105 0.76 -5.82 2.65
C MET A 105 1.86 -4.76 2.71
N THR A 106 2.47 -4.37 1.59
CA THR A 106 3.42 -3.25 1.57
C THR A 106 2.76 -1.95 2.01
N ASP A 107 1.59 -1.62 1.45
CA ASP A 107 0.83 -0.44 1.82
C ASP A 107 0.22 -0.57 3.22
N LEU A 108 -0.37 -1.73 3.53
CA LEU A 108 -1.02 -1.95 4.83
C LEU A 108 -0.04 -1.98 6.00
N ASN A 109 1.24 -2.30 5.80
CA ASN A 109 2.24 -2.23 6.87
C ASN A 109 2.86 -0.83 7.03
N TYR A 110 2.57 0.13 6.14
CA TYR A 110 3.12 1.47 6.24
C TYR A 110 2.42 2.26 7.36
N LYS A 111 3.08 2.35 8.53
CA LYS A 111 2.51 2.95 9.76
C LYS A 111 1.86 4.33 9.56
N PRO A 112 2.40 5.26 8.74
CA PRO A 112 1.75 6.55 8.50
C PRO A 112 0.37 6.46 7.85
N PHE A 113 -0.04 5.31 7.32
CA PHE A 113 -1.38 5.09 6.79
C PHE A 113 -2.38 4.60 7.84
N TYR A 114 -1.93 4.17 9.03
CA TYR A 114 -2.81 3.46 9.98
C TYR A 114 -4.02 4.27 10.42
N ASP A 115 -3.85 5.55 10.74
CA ASP A 115 -4.97 6.39 11.18
C ASP A 115 -6.01 6.55 10.07
N THR A 116 -5.57 6.80 8.83
CA THR A 116 -6.46 6.94 7.69
C THR A 116 -7.09 5.60 7.28
N LEU A 117 -6.35 4.49 7.33
CA LEU A 117 -6.89 3.14 7.07
C LEU A 117 -7.98 2.78 8.08
N LEU A 118 -7.75 3.05 9.38
CA LEU A 118 -8.73 2.80 10.44
C LEU A 118 -9.97 3.68 10.26
N LYS A 119 -9.77 4.98 9.98
CA LYS A 119 -10.87 5.91 9.65
C LYS A 119 -11.70 5.43 8.46
N ASN A 120 -11.05 4.85 7.45
CA ASN A 120 -11.70 4.34 6.24
C ASN A 120 -12.17 2.89 6.36
N GLY A 121 -12.26 2.34 7.58
CA GLY A 121 -12.91 1.04 7.82
C GLY A 121 -12.13 -0.16 7.29
N ILE A 122 -10.79 -0.10 7.24
CA ILE A 122 -9.94 -1.21 6.79
C ILE A 122 -10.24 -2.53 7.53
N LEU A 123 -10.63 -2.48 8.81
CA LEU A 123 -10.89 -3.68 9.60
C LEU A 123 -12.05 -4.51 9.05
N ASN A 124 -13.03 -3.89 8.38
CA ASN A 124 -14.10 -4.60 7.68
C ASN A 124 -13.55 -5.47 6.55
N HIS A 125 -12.61 -4.92 5.78
CA HIS A 125 -12.00 -5.58 4.65
C HIS A 125 -11.06 -6.70 5.09
N LEU A 126 -10.28 -6.46 6.16
CA LEU A 126 -9.44 -7.50 6.76
C LEU A 126 -10.28 -8.64 7.34
N LYS A 127 -11.43 -8.34 7.96
CA LYS A 127 -12.40 -9.35 8.39
C LYS A 127 -12.87 -10.19 7.20
N MET A 128 -13.33 -9.57 6.13
CA MET A 128 -13.82 -10.28 4.94
C MET A 128 -12.73 -11.11 4.25
N TRP A 129 -11.47 -10.65 4.27
CA TRP A 129 -10.34 -11.44 3.77
C TRP A 129 -10.05 -12.69 4.62
N LEU A 130 -10.45 -12.67 5.89
CA LEU A 130 -10.31 -13.78 6.84
C LEU A 130 -11.55 -14.69 6.87
N GLU A 131 -12.69 -14.25 6.35
CA GLU A 131 -13.90 -15.05 6.28
C GLU A 131 -13.77 -16.17 5.21
N PRO A 132 -14.46 -17.31 5.42
CA PRO A 132 -14.48 -18.39 4.45
C PRO A 132 -15.10 -17.93 3.12
N LEU A 133 -14.64 -18.55 2.03
CA LEU A 133 -15.28 -18.40 0.72
C LEU A 133 -16.66 -19.11 0.68
N PRO A 134 -17.48 -18.89 -0.36
CA PRO A 134 -18.81 -19.52 -0.48
C PRO A 134 -18.82 -21.06 -0.38
N ASP A 135 -17.73 -21.72 -0.75
CA ASP A 135 -17.54 -23.17 -0.58
C ASP A 135 -17.10 -23.60 0.83
N ASN A 136 -17.10 -22.68 1.79
CA ASN A 136 -16.60 -22.82 3.16
C ASN A 136 -15.08 -23.04 3.30
N SER A 137 -14.32 -22.91 2.21
CA SER A 137 -12.86 -22.97 2.30
C SER A 137 -12.33 -21.75 3.06
N LEU A 138 -11.46 -22.00 4.03
CA LEU A 138 -10.77 -20.93 4.73
C LEU A 138 -9.67 -20.33 3.84
N PRO A 139 -9.36 -19.03 4.00
CA PRO A 139 -8.29 -18.40 3.26
C PRO A 139 -6.93 -19.08 3.51
N ASN A 140 -6.04 -18.90 2.53
CA ASN A 140 -4.69 -19.44 2.55
C ASN A 140 -3.94 -19.10 3.85
N HIS A 141 -3.13 -20.04 4.35
CA HIS A 141 -2.32 -19.88 5.57
C HIS A 141 -1.52 -18.58 5.60
N ARG A 142 -0.87 -18.21 4.48
CA ARG A 142 -0.08 -16.99 4.36
C ARG A 142 -0.93 -15.73 4.53
N ILE A 143 -2.11 -15.68 3.92
CA ILE A 143 -3.08 -14.57 4.08
C ILE A 143 -3.44 -14.40 5.55
N LYS A 144 -3.79 -15.51 6.23
CA LYS A 144 -4.15 -15.48 7.65
C LYS A 144 -2.99 -14.96 8.50
N LYS A 145 -1.77 -15.47 8.28
CA LYS A 145 -0.58 -15.08 9.05
C LYS A 145 -0.26 -13.59 8.91
N GLU A 146 -0.26 -13.08 7.68
CA GLU A 146 0.03 -11.67 7.40
C GLU A 146 -1.01 -10.75 8.02
N ILE A 147 -2.29 -11.05 7.85
CA ILE A 147 -3.38 -10.21 8.37
C ILE A 147 -3.41 -10.23 9.90
N LEU A 148 -3.28 -11.39 10.55
CA LEU A 148 -3.24 -11.49 12.01
C LEU A 148 -2.03 -10.72 12.58
N GLY A 149 -0.87 -10.84 11.93
CA GLY A 149 0.31 -10.07 12.31
C GLY A 149 0.10 -8.57 12.19
N LEU A 150 -0.53 -8.11 11.09
CA LEU A 150 -0.86 -6.71 10.87
C LEU A 150 -1.82 -6.19 11.95
N LEU A 151 -2.93 -6.90 12.19
CA LEU A 151 -3.92 -6.55 13.22
C LEU A 151 -3.28 -6.41 14.62
N TYR A 152 -2.26 -7.23 14.90
CA TYR A 152 -1.55 -7.14 16.17
C TYR A 152 -0.70 -5.86 16.28
N ARG A 153 -0.17 -5.35 15.18
CA ARG A 153 0.66 -4.12 15.15
C ARG A 153 -0.15 -2.84 15.06
N MET A 154 -1.35 -2.88 14.48
CA MET A 154 -2.18 -1.70 14.30
C MET A 154 -2.70 -1.12 15.63
N PRO A 155 -2.84 0.21 15.75
CA PRO A 155 -3.40 0.89 16.92
C PRO A 155 -4.94 0.82 16.92
N VAL A 156 -5.47 -0.41 16.96
CA VAL A 156 -6.91 -0.68 17.03
C VAL A 156 -7.46 -0.23 18.39
N ARG A 157 -8.65 0.38 18.40
CA ARG A 157 -9.34 0.93 19.59
C ARG A 157 -10.74 0.30 19.70
N ARG A 158 -11.42 0.50 20.84
CA ARG A 158 -12.73 -0.09 21.16
C ARG A 158 -13.76 0.19 20.06
N GLU A 159 -13.84 1.44 19.62
CA GLU A 159 -14.74 1.91 18.57
C GLU A 159 -14.51 1.19 17.24
N HIS A 160 -13.25 0.98 16.85
CA HIS A 160 -12.91 0.28 15.61
C HIS A 160 -13.36 -1.20 15.66
N LEU A 161 -13.25 -1.85 16.82
CA LEU A 161 -13.68 -3.24 17.00
C LEU A 161 -15.21 -3.37 16.93
N LEU A 162 -15.93 -2.49 17.63
CA LEU A 162 -17.39 -2.48 17.67
C LEU A 162 -17.99 -2.20 16.28
N GLN A 163 -17.40 -1.28 15.52
CA GLN A 163 -17.89 -0.95 14.18
C GLN A 163 -17.62 -2.06 13.16
N SER A 164 -16.52 -2.81 13.30
CA SER A 164 -16.08 -3.76 12.27
C SER A 164 -16.48 -5.20 12.49
N ASP A 165 -16.78 -5.58 13.73
CA ASP A 165 -16.99 -6.96 14.14
C ASP A 165 -15.80 -7.89 13.85
N VAL A 166 -14.61 -7.36 13.56
CA VAL A 166 -13.41 -8.17 13.24
C VAL A 166 -13.07 -9.12 14.39
N GLY A 167 -13.37 -8.76 15.64
CA GLY A 167 -13.18 -9.63 16.80
C GLY A 167 -13.87 -11.00 16.69
N LYS A 168 -15.00 -11.09 15.97
CA LYS A 168 -15.75 -12.34 15.79
C LYS A 168 -14.95 -13.37 14.98
N ILE A 169 -14.39 -12.97 13.82
CA ILE A 169 -13.59 -13.87 12.99
C ILE A 169 -12.25 -14.23 13.67
N ILE A 170 -11.64 -13.29 14.41
CA ILE A 170 -10.43 -13.60 15.19
C ILE A 170 -10.72 -14.61 16.29
N ASN A 171 -11.84 -14.47 17.00
CA ASN A 171 -12.27 -15.42 18.01
C ASN A 171 -12.53 -16.82 17.40
N PHE A 172 -13.13 -16.89 16.21
CA PHE A 172 -13.29 -18.14 15.47
C PHE A 172 -11.93 -18.83 15.24
N TYR A 173 -10.93 -18.12 14.71
CA TYR A 173 -9.58 -18.67 14.51
C TYR A 173 -8.90 -19.11 15.81
N SER A 174 -9.13 -18.40 16.92
CA SER A 174 -8.55 -18.75 18.22
C SER A 174 -9.06 -20.09 18.77
N LYS A 175 -10.27 -20.50 18.35
CA LYS A 175 -10.96 -21.72 18.80
C LYS A 175 -10.93 -22.86 17.79
N ASN A 176 -10.65 -22.59 16.52
CA ASN A 176 -10.67 -23.58 15.46
C ASN A 176 -9.59 -24.66 15.66
N LEU A 177 -10.01 -25.91 15.90
CA LEU A 177 -9.11 -27.04 16.13
C LEU A 177 -8.38 -27.53 14.87
N PHE A 178 -8.94 -27.25 13.68
CA PHE A 178 -8.37 -27.62 12.39
C PHE A 178 -7.38 -26.59 11.85
N GLU A 179 -7.26 -25.44 12.52
CA GLU A 179 -6.30 -24.42 12.14
C GLU A 179 -4.89 -24.77 12.62
N SER A 180 -3.87 -24.29 11.93
CA SER A 180 -2.48 -24.49 12.36
C SER A 180 -2.20 -23.81 13.70
N LYS A 181 -1.23 -24.36 14.45
CA LYS A 181 -0.91 -23.90 15.82
C LYS A 181 -0.47 -22.42 15.85
N ASP A 182 0.29 -21.98 14.86
CA ASP A 182 0.79 -20.61 14.75
C ASP A 182 -0.34 -19.59 14.51
N ILE A 183 -1.27 -19.88 13.58
CA ILE A 183 -2.43 -19.02 13.33
C ILE A 183 -3.32 -18.94 14.57
N ARG A 184 -3.57 -20.08 15.23
CA ARG A 184 -4.37 -20.14 16.46
C ARG A 184 -3.73 -19.36 17.60
N HIS A 185 -2.41 -19.42 17.72
CA HIS A 185 -1.66 -18.66 18.72
C HIS A 185 -1.77 -17.16 18.48
N LEU A 186 -1.51 -16.68 17.25
CA LEU A 186 -1.68 -15.28 16.88
C LEU A 186 -3.10 -14.76 17.15
N ALA A 187 -4.12 -15.57 16.83
CA ALA A 187 -5.51 -15.22 17.09
C ALA A 187 -5.83 -15.16 18.60
N LYS A 188 -5.32 -16.10 19.41
CA LYS A 188 -5.47 -16.05 20.87
C LYS A 188 -4.83 -14.82 21.49
N ASP A 189 -3.64 -14.45 21.02
CA ASP A 189 -2.94 -13.26 21.50
C ASP A 189 -3.70 -11.98 21.16
N LEU A 190 -4.27 -11.89 19.95
CA LEU A 190 -5.16 -10.80 19.56
C LEU A 190 -6.41 -10.72 20.43
N VAL A 191 -7.09 -11.86 20.65
CA VAL A 191 -8.27 -11.92 21.54
C VAL A 191 -7.89 -11.41 22.92
N LYS A 192 -6.78 -11.89 23.50
CA LYS A 192 -6.30 -11.45 24.82
C LYS A 192 -6.01 -9.95 24.82
N LYS A 193 -5.24 -9.44 23.85
CA LYS A 193 -4.88 -8.02 23.72
C LYS A 193 -6.12 -7.14 23.68
N TRP A 194 -7.07 -7.46 22.82
CA TRP A 194 -8.28 -6.65 22.65
C TRP A 194 -9.24 -6.80 23.82
N THR A 195 -9.33 -7.99 24.43
CA THR A 195 -10.14 -8.19 25.65
C THR A 195 -9.59 -7.35 26.80
N MET A 196 -8.27 -7.34 27.02
CA MET A 196 -7.64 -6.48 28.04
C MET A 196 -7.87 -4.99 27.74
N MET A 197 -7.78 -4.57 26.47
CA MET A 197 -8.09 -3.19 26.07
C MET A 197 -9.55 -2.81 26.37
N LEU A 198 -10.49 -3.75 26.26
CA LEU A 198 -11.89 -3.51 26.57
C LEU A 198 -12.16 -3.38 28.07
N TYR A 199 -11.42 -4.09 28.94
CA TYR A 199 -11.63 -4.03 30.39
C TYR A 199 -10.88 -2.90 31.09
N ASN A 200 -9.76 -2.42 30.53
CA ASN A 200 -8.90 -1.41 31.16
C ASN A 200 -9.35 0.05 30.92
N ASN A 201 -10.63 0.27 30.55
CA ASN A 201 -11.22 1.58 30.23
C ASN A 201 -12.60 1.74 30.88
#